data_AF-A0A6G1CS64-F1
#
_entry.id   AF-A0A6G1CS64-F1
#
_cell.length_a   1.000
_cell.length_b   1.000
_cell.length_c   1.000
_cell.angle_alpha   90.00
_cell.angle_beta   90.00
_cell.angle_gamma   90.00
#
_symmetry.space_group_name_H-M   'P 1'
#
loop_
_entity.id
_entity.type
_entity.pdbx_description
1 polymer ?
#
loop_
_entity_poly.entity_id
_entity_poly.type
_entity_poly.pdbx_seq_one_letter_code
_entity_poly.pdbx_strand_id
1 'polypeptide(L)'
;MSESPSSAISNSSTSQLGLLSTPAFSQLVSVKLTQDSYRLWTAQVLSYLKSQGLVGFVDGTISSPSQTIVLPPSEEGGERRIAVNPEFTR
;
A
#
# COMPACT_ATOMS: atom_id res chain seq x y z
N MET A 1 -31.34 52.11 16.04
CA MET A 1 -29.93 52.00 15.60
C MET A 1 -29.63 50.52 15.50
N SER A 2 -29.22 50.02 14.33
CA SER A 2 -29.03 48.59 14.06
C SER A 2 -27.53 48.31 14.03
N GLU A 3 -27.05 47.42 14.90
CA GLU A 3 -25.65 46.95 14.91
C GLU A 3 -25.49 45.75 13.97
N SER A 4 -24.43 45.77 13.16
CA SER A 4 -24.01 44.66 12.30
C SER A 4 -22.94 43.83 13.00
N PRO A 5 -22.94 42.50 12.90
CA PRO A 5 -21.75 41.71 13.23
C PRO A 5 -20.92 41.47 11.98
N SER A 6 -19.66 41.94 12.01
CA SER A 6 -18.62 41.54 11.04
C SER A 6 -18.15 40.13 11.36
N SER A 7 -18.38 39.19 10.44
CA SER A 7 -17.87 37.83 10.56
C SER A 7 -16.43 37.76 10.07
N ALA A 8 -15.49 37.55 11.01
CA ALA A 8 -14.10 37.26 10.71
C ALA A 8 -13.99 35.91 9.99
N ILE A 9 -13.46 35.92 8.77
CA ILE A 9 -13.16 34.70 8.01
C ILE A 9 -11.82 34.16 8.51
N SER A 10 -11.87 33.17 9.40
CA SER A 10 -10.68 32.38 9.76
C SER A 10 -10.39 31.37 8.66
N ASN A 11 -9.41 31.66 7.81
CA ASN A 11 -8.86 30.70 6.86
C ASN A 11 -8.05 29.63 7.62
N SER A 12 -8.70 28.53 8.00
CA SER A 12 -8.00 27.31 8.41
C SER A 12 -7.41 26.62 7.18
N SER A 13 -6.09 26.68 7.05
CA SER A 13 -5.35 25.86 6.09
C SER A 13 -5.29 24.43 6.64
N THR A 14 -6.17 23.56 6.16
CA THR A 14 -6.10 22.13 6.46
C THR A 14 -5.02 21.50 5.59
N SER A 15 -3.91 21.11 6.20
CA SER A 15 -2.91 20.25 5.57
C SER A 15 -3.57 18.91 5.25
N GLN A 16 -4.01 18.75 4.00
CA GLN A 16 -4.51 17.48 3.50
C GLN A 16 -3.34 16.50 3.39
N LEU A 17 -3.11 15.72 4.46
CA LEU A 17 -2.41 14.46 4.31
C LEU A 17 -3.31 13.57 3.44
N GLY A 18 -3.03 13.57 2.14
CA GLY A 18 -3.76 12.77 1.17
C GLY A 18 -3.64 11.29 1.54
N LEU A 19 -4.67 10.76 2.21
CA LEU A 19 -4.95 9.34 2.23
C LEU A 19 -5.11 8.91 0.77
N LEU A 20 -4.04 8.38 0.16
CA LEU A 20 -4.09 7.79 -1.16
C LEU A 20 -4.96 6.53 -1.04
N SER A 21 -6.27 6.70 -1.21
CA SER A 21 -7.20 5.58 -1.33
C SER A 21 -6.88 4.89 -2.64
N THR A 22 -6.23 3.73 -2.56
CA THR A 22 -5.94 2.92 -3.75
C THR A 22 -7.28 2.46 -4.33
N PRO A 23 -7.57 2.76 -5.61
CA PRO A 23 -8.81 2.31 -6.23
C PRO A 23 -8.89 0.80 -6.13
N ALA A 24 -10.07 0.27 -5.81
CA ALA A 24 -10.27 -1.16 -5.67
C ALA A 24 -9.93 -1.84 -7.01
N PHE A 25 -9.24 -2.98 -6.95
CA PHE A 25 -8.83 -3.73 -8.16
C PHE A 25 -10.00 -4.00 -9.12
N SER A 26 -11.19 -4.24 -8.58
CA SER A 26 -12.44 -4.44 -9.33
C SER A 26 -12.89 -3.23 -10.15
N GLN A 27 -12.50 -2.01 -9.76
CA GLN A 27 -12.78 -0.78 -10.52
C GLN A 27 -11.84 -0.60 -11.71
N LEU A 28 -10.63 -1.19 -11.62
CA LEU A 28 -9.60 -1.08 -12.65
C LEU A 28 -9.76 -2.13 -13.74
N VAL A 29 -10.29 -3.29 -13.37
CA VAL A 29 -10.47 -4.44 -14.25
C VAL A 29 -11.94 -4.81 -14.30
N SER A 30 -12.72 -4.07 -15.08
CA SER A 30 -14.13 -4.38 -15.32
C SER A 30 -14.34 -5.45 -16.40
N VAL A 31 -13.27 -5.82 -17.12
CA VAL A 31 -13.29 -6.84 -18.18
C VAL A 31 -13.14 -8.23 -17.58
N LYS A 32 -14.11 -9.10 -17.87
CA LYS A 32 -14.04 -10.53 -17.55
C LYS A 32 -12.81 -11.14 -18.24
N LEU A 33 -11.99 -11.84 -17.45
CA LEU A 33 -10.84 -12.60 -17.95
C LEU A 33 -11.33 -13.68 -18.92
N THR A 34 -11.07 -13.50 -20.21
CA THR A 34 -11.29 -14.48 -21.27
C THR A 34 -9.98 -14.63 -22.06
N GLN A 35 -9.86 -15.70 -22.84
CA GLN A 35 -8.65 -15.94 -23.64
C GLN A 35 -8.33 -14.77 -24.58
N ASP A 36 -9.36 -14.13 -25.14
CA ASP A 36 -9.22 -12.96 -26.02
C ASP A 36 -8.88 -11.67 -25.28
N SER A 37 -9.31 -11.52 -24.01
CA SER A 37 -9.09 -10.30 -23.22
C SER A 37 -7.82 -10.34 -22.39
N TYR A 38 -7.07 -11.45 -22.41
CA TYR A 38 -5.87 -11.64 -21.60
C TYR A 38 -4.87 -10.49 -21.78
N ARG A 39 -4.59 -10.04 -23.00
CA ARG A 39 -3.62 -8.95 -23.27
C ARG A 39 -4.05 -7.62 -22.66
N LEU A 40 -5.33 -7.28 -22.78
CA LEU A 40 -5.88 -6.05 -22.22
C LEU A 40 -5.86 -6.10 -20.69
N TRP A 41 -6.23 -7.26 -20.14
CA TRP A 41 -6.14 -7.53 -18.72
C TRP A 41 -4.70 -7.41 -18.22
N THR A 42 -3.72 -7.97 -18.92
CA THR A 42 -2.31 -7.87 -18.51
C THR A 42 -1.85 -6.42 -18.52
N ALA A 43 -2.22 -5.63 -19.54
CA ALA A 43 -1.86 -4.22 -19.62
C ALA A 43 -2.47 -3.39 -18.46
N GLN A 44 -3.75 -3.60 -18.13
CA GLN A 44 -4.43 -2.90 -17.05
C GLN A 44 -3.86 -3.28 -15.68
N VAL A 45 -3.69 -4.59 -15.44
CA VAL A 45 -3.18 -5.12 -14.18
C VAL A 45 -1.72 -4.74 -13.95
N LEU A 46 -0.85 -4.88 -14.96
CA LEU A 46 0.54 -4.48 -14.84
C LEU A 46 0.70 -2.98 -14.60
N SER A 47 -0.11 -2.14 -15.26
CA SER A 47 -0.09 -0.69 -15.05
C SER A 47 -0.46 -0.33 -13.60
N TYR A 48 -1.46 -1.01 -13.04
CA TYR A 48 -1.85 -0.85 -11.65
C TYR A 48 -0.78 -1.35 -10.67
N LEU A 49 -0.27 -2.56 -10.87
CA LEU A 49 0.78 -3.11 -10.03
C LEU A 49 2.04 -2.24 -10.06
N LYS A 50 2.35 -1.65 -11.22
CA LYS A 50 3.51 -0.75 -11.38
C LYS A 50 3.33 0.55 -10.59
N SER A 51 2.12 1.12 -10.56
CA SER A 51 1.85 2.32 -9.76
C SER A 51 1.92 2.04 -8.25
N GLN A 52 1.64 0.80 -7.83
CA GLN A 52 1.73 0.35 -6.45
C GLN A 52 3.10 -0.23 -6.05
N GLY A 53 4.06 -0.31 -6.98
CA GLY A 53 5.35 -0.96 -6.74
C GLY A 53 5.27 -2.48 -6.51
N LEU A 54 4.17 -3.12 -6.90
CA LEU A 54 3.89 -4.53 -6.64
C LEU A 54 4.37 -5.47 -7.75
N VAL A 55 4.84 -4.94 -8.89
CA VAL A 55 5.28 -5.76 -10.05
C VAL A 55 6.37 -6.74 -9.67
N GLY A 56 7.29 -6.36 -8.78
CA GLY A 56 8.38 -7.24 -8.36
C GLY A 56 7.90 -8.51 -7.64
N PHE A 57 6.74 -8.49 -6.98
CA PHE A 57 6.13 -9.67 -6.37
C PHE A 57 5.49 -10.62 -7.41
N VAL A 58 5.03 -10.09 -8.54
CA VAL A 58 4.42 -10.88 -9.63
C VAL A 58 5.50 -11.49 -10.53
N ASP A 59 6.56 -10.74 -10.82
CA ASP A 59 7.69 -11.19 -11.64
C ASP A 59 8.71 -12.04 -10.84
N GLY A 60 8.53 -12.14 -9.51
CA GLY A 60 9.41 -12.91 -8.63
C GLY A 60 10.76 -12.25 -8.32
N THR A 61 10.99 -11.03 -8.80
CA THR A 61 12.18 -10.23 -8.48
C THR A 61 12.22 -9.84 -6.99
N ILE A 62 11.06 -9.64 -6.37
CA ILE A 62 10.92 -9.39 -4.94
C ILE A 62 10.38 -10.67 -4.30
N SER A 63 11.22 -11.34 -3.50
CA SER A 63 10.77 -12.45 -2.68
C SER A 63 9.90 -11.94 -1.53
N SER A 64 8.85 -12.70 -1.20
CA SER A 64 8.10 -12.45 0.02
C SER A 64 9.06 -12.50 1.21
N PRO A 65 8.96 -11.55 2.17
CA PRO A 65 9.78 -11.59 3.37
C PRO A 65 9.54 -12.90 4.12
N SER A 66 10.58 -13.45 4.76
CA SER A 66 10.43 -14.65 5.59
C SER A 66 9.45 -14.37 6.73
N GLN A 67 8.54 -15.30 7.02
CA GLN A 67 7.55 -15.18 8.12
C GLN A 67 8.20 -14.99 9.50
N THR A 68 9.44 -15.47 9.65
CA THR A 68 10.14 -15.50 10.93
C THR A 68 11.61 -15.15 10.73
N ILE A 69 12.15 -14.32 11.63
CA ILE A 69 13.56 -13.94 11.70
C ILE A 69 14.21 -14.56 12.93
N VAL A 70 15.48 -14.93 12.79
CA VAL A 70 16.30 -15.39 13.92
C VAL A 70 16.96 -14.16 14.53
N LEU A 71 16.59 -13.82 15.75
CA LEU A 71 17.19 -12.72 16.48
C LEU A 71 18.58 -13.11 16.99
N PRO A 72 19.55 -12.19 16.95
CA PRO A 72 20.83 -12.41 17.60
C PRO A 72 20.61 -12.62 19.11
N PRO A 73 21.45 -13.44 19.75
CA PRO A 73 21.32 -13.65 21.19
C PRO A 73 21.57 -12.32 21.92
N SER A 74 20.71 -12.00 22.89
CA SER A 74 20.82 -10.76 23.70
C SER A 74 22.06 -10.74 24.59
N GLU A 75 22.76 -11.85 24.71
CA GLU A 75 23.91 -12.06 25.57
C GLU A 75 24.87 -13.07 24.93
N GLU A 76 26.17 -12.84 25.08
CA GLU A 76 27.27 -13.65 24.51
C GLU A 76 27.27 -15.04 25.15
N GLY A 77 26.38 -15.92 24.68
CA GLY A 77 26.10 -17.25 25.24
C GLY A 77 24.63 -17.68 25.22
N GLY A 78 23.69 -16.79 24.85
CA GLY A 78 22.26 -17.09 24.78
C GLY A 78 21.82 -17.86 23.52
N GLU A 79 20.70 -18.58 23.63
CA GLU A 79 20.10 -19.26 22.47
C GLU A 79 19.55 -18.29 21.43
N ARG A 80 19.63 -18.70 20.16
CA ARG A 80 19.04 -17.95 19.04
C ARG A 80 17.52 -18.01 19.14
N ARG A 81 16.87 -16.86 19.25
CA ARG A 81 15.41 -16.76 19.38
C ARG A 81 14.78 -16.59 18.01
N ILE A 82 13.66 -17.27 17.80
CA ILE A 82 12.87 -17.18 16.56
C ILE A 82 11.73 -16.18 16.83
N ALA A 83 11.66 -15.09 16.08
CA ALA A 83 10.64 -14.04 16.22
C ALA A 83 9.90 -13.78 14.89
N VAL A 84 8.61 -13.46 14.96
CA VAL A 84 7.80 -13.15 13.78
C VAL A 84 8.37 -11.91 13.08
N ASN A 85 8.54 -11.99 11.76
CA ASN A 85 9.07 -10.88 10.98
C ASN A 85 8.01 -9.77 10.86
N PRO A 86 8.25 -8.56 11.39
CA PRO A 86 7.30 -7.45 11.24
C PRO A 86 7.08 -7.06 9.77
N GLU A 87 8.06 -7.29 8.90
CA GLU A 87 7.95 -7.01 7.46
C GLU A 87 7.02 -8.02 6.73
N PHE A 88 6.61 -9.11 7.39
CA PHE A 88 5.71 -10.12 6.80
C PHE A 88 4.23 -9.72 6.80
N THR A 89 3.80 -8.81 7.69
CA THR A 89 2.41 -8.40 7.80
C THR A 89 2.23 -7.00 7.21
N ARG A 90 1.67 -6.91 5.99
CA ARG A 90 1.18 -5.64 5.42
C ARG A 90 -0.29 -5.75 5.02
#